data_AF-A0A3D3DSU8-F1
#
_entry.id   AF-A0A3D3DSU8-F1
#
_cell.length_a   1.000
_cell.length_b   1.000
_cell.length_c   1.000
_cell.angle_alpha   90.00
_cell.angle_beta   90.00
_cell.angle_gamma   90.00
#
_symmetry.space_group_name_H-M   'P 1'
#
loop_
_entity.id
_entity.type
_entity.pdbx_description
1 polymer ?
#
loop_
_entity_poly.entity_id
_entity_poly.type
_entity_poly.pdbx_seq_one_letter_code
_entity_poly.pdbx_strand_id
1 'polypeptide(L)'
;METSLPASDKTPSQLNTETNFGNQIQGKEFRINLGGAQHAKNIDRGKRGFSHSYNFAELGESKKPFGISSILVMSTDHNANKAYNDFSNIEVFSQLNATATVSTNGEVFHYSPMNTAISIVPANGLNNLMNEIGVDLSAYGSGANAFYGNSYSLSEGDSKFPLLSIPKNPMISLIQLSGANIGTRLLEPTHAIGNSWVPPYIPKDSIYDNTAALQLNRAAATQTTSDTSWLINDALFDRYYFSGIAPDFAIGPSGYRNKGSLSATLTKFYSTNYKTAQANPVLQPYIPDGKASAELVTELSPSPSNSDGYKKISAYSLIKGAFNVNSTSVSAWSAFLRGNKALAIKSNQGTTDSGTGTPFPLSSSTSNTSSNNGWENFSRLTDDQIDLLAVKIVDQVKARGPFMSISDFVNRRIASKSSAYQGAIQAAIEAAKINKAIRNNTSPAVPNYNTWTDRFPFATSAYIGNRNNATGIPLEVNQANILLPIAPKLSARSDTFRIRAYGEVRDSDGKIIAEATCEAVVQRLPEYVDTQSDSSNNEPWDDDSLNSTLNTINKTYGRRFEISSFRWLVQ
;
A
#
# COMPACT_ATOMS: atom_id res chain seq x y z
N MET A 1 28.39 -8.30 5.27
CA MET A 1 27.20 -8.55 4.45
C MET A 1 27.29 -7.66 3.25
N GLU A 2 27.41 -8.28 2.09
CA GLU A 2 27.11 -7.63 0.82
C GLU A 2 25.59 -7.52 0.77
N THR A 3 25.06 -6.31 0.93
CA THR A 3 23.81 -6.01 0.24
C THR A 3 24.18 -6.01 -1.23
N SER A 4 23.67 -6.96 -2.01
CA SER A 4 23.82 -6.87 -3.45
C SER A 4 22.81 -5.85 -4.01
N LEU A 5 22.81 -4.64 -3.45
CA LEU A 5 22.24 -3.51 -4.17
C LEU A 5 23.05 -3.35 -5.47
N PRO A 6 22.43 -2.87 -6.56
CA PRO A 6 23.18 -2.51 -7.75
C PRO A 6 24.37 -1.65 -7.35
N ALA A 7 25.54 -1.95 -7.92
CA ALA A 7 26.68 -1.04 -7.80
C ALA A 7 26.21 0.38 -8.18
N SER A 8 26.70 1.40 -7.47
CA SER A 8 26.17 2.78 -7.57
C SER A 8 26.21 3.38 -8.98
N ASP A 9 26.93 2.75 -9.90
CA ASP A 9 27.05 3.08 -11.31
C ASP A 9 25.99 2.42 -12.22
N LYS A 10 25.17 1.51 -11.69
CA LYS A 10 24.11 0.82 -12.44
C LYS A 10 22.87 1.70 -12.56
N THR A 11 22.44 1.93 -13.80
CA THR A 11 21.22 2.69 -14.08
C THR A 11 19.98 1.79 -14.03
N PRO A 12 18.78 2.34 -13.74
CA PRO A 12 17.54 1.54 -13.67
C PRO A 12 17.24 0.72 -14.94
N SER A 13 17.64 1.21 -16.12
CA SER A 13 17.45 0.51 -17.40
C SER A 13 18.35 -0.73 -17.55
N GLN A 14 19.41 -0.85 -16.76
CA GLN A 14 20.32 -2.01 -16.75
C GLN A 14 19.83 -3.13 -15.83
N LEU A 15 18.77 -2.90 -15.03
CA LEU A 15 18.21 -3.84 -14.05
C LEU A 15 16.98 -4.60 -14.55
N ASN A 16 16.81 -4.69 -15.87
CA ASN A 16 15.61 -5.25 -16.51
C ASN A 16 15.70 -6.75 -16.87
N THR A 17 16.80 -7.43 -16.53
CA THR A 17 16.98 -8.87 -16.78
C THR A 17 17.35 -9.64 -15.52
N GLU A 18 16.87 -10.88 -15.42
CA GLU A 18 17.17 -11.80 -14.31
C GLU A 18 18.67 -12.08 -14.19
N THR A 19 19.47 -11.98 -15.26
CA THR A 19 20.93 -12.10 -15.20
C THR A 19 21.60 -10.95 -14.44
N ASN A 20 21.08 -9.73 -14.57
CA ASN A 20 21.61 -8.55 -13.88
C ASN A 20 20.99 -8.37 -12.48
N PHE A 21 19.75 -8.82 -12.29
CA PHE A 21 18.98 -8.73 -11.05
C PHE A 21 19.19 -9.96 -10.11
N GLY A 22 19.38 -11.15 -10.67
CA GLY A 22 19.46 -12.43 -9.94
C GLY A 22 20.77 -12.65 -9.19
N ASN A 23 21.87 -12.02 -9.64
CA ASN A 23 23.11 -11.95 -8.86
C ASN A 23 22.97 -11.03 -7.63
N GLN A 24 21.89 -10.25 -7.56
CA GLN A 24 21.68 -9.18 -6.59
C GLN A 24 20.63 -9.49 -5.50
N ILE A 25 19.96 -10.65 -5.59
CA ILE A 25 19.07 -11.16 -4.54
C ILE A 25 19.67 -12.45 -4.00
N GLN A 26 20.79 -12.33 -3.27
CA GLN A 26 21.33 -13.44 -2.50
C GLN A 26 21.52 -13.04 -1.04
N GLY A 27 20.86 -13.81 -0.16
CA GLY A 27 21.36 -14.09 1.19
C GLY A 27 20.67 -13.34 2.35
N LYS A 28 19.75 -14.04 3.02
CA LYS A 28 19.50 -13.83 4.46
C LYS A 28 20.61 -14.53 5.25
N GLU A 29 21.79 -13.93 5.39
CA GLU A 29 22.79 -14.42 6.35
C GLU A 29 22.59 -13.69 7.68
N PHE A 30 21.97 -14.35 8.65
CA PHE A 30 22.02 -13.93 10.04
C PHE A 30 22.62 -15.06 10.88
N ARG A 31 23.49 -14.69 11.82
CA ARG A 31 24.25 -15.63 12.64
C ARG A 31 23.57 -15.81 13.98
N ILE A 32 23.09 -17.02 14.25
CA ILE A 32 22.58 -17.37 15.57
C ILE A 32 23.77 -17.72 16.45
N ASN A 33 24.10 -16.92 17.46
CA ASN A 33 25.17 -17.27 18.39
C ASN A 33 24.70 -18.44 19.29
N LEU A 34 25.33 -19.60 19.12
CA LEU A 34 24.97 -20.84 19.82
C LEU A 34 25.44 -20.87 21.30
N GLY A 35 26.32 -19.96 21.73
CA GLY A 35 27.00 -20.02 23.03
C GLY A 35 26.67 -18.92 24.07
N GLY A 36 25.83 -17.93 23.76
CA GLY A 36 25.53 -16.81 24.66
C GLY A 36 24.28 -16.99 25.56
N ALA A 37 24.10 -16.05 26.51
CA ALA A 37 22.92 -15.96 27.38
C ALA A 37 21.60 -15.92 26.55
N GLN A 38 20.56 -16.59 27.05
CA GLN A 38 19.25 -16.72 26.41
C GLN A 38 18.59 -15.35 26.20
N HIS A 39 18.72 -14.79 25.00
CA HIS A 39 18.06 -13.53 24.66
C HIS A 39 17.29 -13.59 23.33
N ALA A 40 17.43 -14.68 22.55
CA ALA A 40 16.63 -14.93 21.36
C ALA A 40 15.46 -15.85 21.73
N LYS A 41 14.27 -15.26 21.95
CA LYS A 41 13.11 -15.96 22.52
C LYS A 41 12.21 -16.67 21.49
N ASN A 42 12.49 -16.48 20.21
CA ASN A 42 11.80 -17.06 19.05
C ASN A 42 12.64 -18.08 18.28
N ILE A 43 13.58 -18.72 18.98
CA ILE A 43 14.42 -19.80 18.45
C ILE A 43 14.23 -21.02 19.34
N ASP A 44 13.80 -22.13 18.74
CA ASP A 44 13.89 -23.45 19.34
C ASP A 44 15.19 -24.13 18.89
N ARG A 45 16.10 -24.37 19.82
CA ARG A 45 17.37 -25.08 19.55
C ARG A 45 17.31 -26.54 19.98
N GLY A 46 16.12 -27.04 20.32
CA GLY A 46 15.94 -28.26 21.09
C GLY A 46 16.51 -28.13 22.50
N LYS A 47 16.50 -29.24 23.26
CA LYS A 47 17.13 -29.31 24.59
C LYS A 47 18.66 -29.19 24.46
N ARG A 48 19.30 -28.24 25.16
CA ARG A 48 20.77 -28.14 25.24
C ARG A 48 21.35 -29.45 25.78
N GLY A 49 22.35 -30.01 25.09
CA GLY A 49 23.08 -31.20 25.54
C GLY A 49 22.42 -32.54 25.22
N PHE A 50 21.39 -32.56 24.36
CA PHE A 50 20.80 -33.82 23.92
C PHE A 50 21.66 -34.47 22.83
N SER A 51 22.15 -35.69 23.09
CA SER A 51 22.79 -36.54 22.10
C SER A 51 21.79 -37.63 21.71
N HIS A 52 21.44 -37.70 20.43
CA HIS A 52 20.84 -38.91 19.88
C HIS A 52 21.96 -39.73 19.25
N SER A 53 22.30 -40.83 19.90
CA SER A 53 23.15 -41.86 19.32
C SER A 53 22.27 -42.80 18.53
N TYR A 54 22.50 -42.86 17.22
CA TYR A 54 21.88 -43.84 16.35
C TYR A 54 22.88 -44.97 16.14
N ASN A 55 22.47 -46.21 16.40
CA ASN A 55 23.22 -47.35 15.93
C ASN A 55 23.08 -47.44 14.40
N PHE A 56 24.14 -47.84 13.69
CA PHE A 56 24.10 -47.95 12.23
C PHE A 56 22.96 -48.87 11.74
N ALA A 57 22.59 -49.89 12.55
CA ALA A 57 21.45 -50.76 12.28
C ALA A 57 20.07 -50.06 12.39
N GLU A 58 19.94 -49.00 13.20
CA GLU A 58 18.70 -48.23 13.39
C GLU A 58 18.42 -47.29 12.21
N LEU A 59 19.46 -46.96 11.43
CA LEU A 59 19.32 -46.18 10.20
C LEU A 59 18.73 -46.99 9.04
N GLY A 60 18.62 -48.32 9.18
CA GLY A 60 18.04 -49.23 8.18
C GLY A 60 18.73 -49.18 6.81
N GLU A 61 18.25 -49.97 5.86
CA GLU A 61 18.74 -49.93 4.46
C GLU A 61 18.24 -48.69 3.69
N SER A 62 17.22 -48.00 4.22
CA SER A 62 16.58 -46.85 3.59
C SER A 62 17.04 -45.56 4.27
N LYS A 63 17.62 -44.62 3.51
CA LYS A 63 18.00 -43.28 4.01
C LYS A 63 16.79 -42.57 4.62
N LYS A 64 16.87 -42.19 5.90
CA LYS A 64 15.84 -41.40 6.60
C LYS A 64 16.46 -40.10 7.14
N PRO A 65 15.72 -38.98 7.12
CA PRO A 65 16.19 -37.75 7.75
C PRO A 65 16.21 -37.92 9.28
N PHE A 66 17.27 -37.42 9.93
CA PHE A 66 17.49 -37.53 11.38
C PHE A 66 17.58 -36.17 12.10
N GLY A 67 17.48 -35.07 11.33
CA GLY A 67 17.52 -33.69 11.82
C GLY A 67 16.91 -32.74 10.80
N ILE A 68 16.37 -31.62 11.30
CA ILE A 68 15.76 -30.56 10.49
C ILE A 68 16.19 -29.20 11.02
N SER A 69 16.46 -28.27 10.09
CA SER A 69 16.62 -26.85 10.37
C SER A 69 15.53 -26.12 9.61
N SER A 70 14.67 -25.39 10.30
CA SER A 70 13.59 -24.61 9.72
C SER A 70 13.74 -23.12 10.06
N ILE A 71 13.39 -22.28 9.09
CA ILE A 71 13.26 -20.83 9.25
C ILE A 71 11.92 -20.48 8.61
N LEU A 72 10.95 -20.09 9.42
CA LEU A 72 9.58 -19.84 9.00
C LEU A 72 9.19 -18.43 9.40
N VAL A 73 8.45 -17.72 8.55
CA VAL A 73 7.77 -16.50 8.97
C VAL A 73 6.66 -16.92 9.91
N MET A 74 6.58 -16.33 11.11
CA MET A 74 5.61 -16.72 12.13
C MET A 74 4.19 -16.59 11.62
N SER A 75 3.35 -17.57 11.93
CA SER A 75 1.90 -17.42 11.86
C SER A 75 1.43 -16.45 12.96
N THR A 76 0.21 -15.94 12.88
CA THR A 76 -0.26 -14.94 13.86
C THR A 76 -0.39 -15.49 15.27
N ASP A 77 -0.72 -16.78 15.39
CA ASP A 77 -0.89 -17.50 16.64
C ASP A 77 0.12 -18.65 16.75
N HIS A 78 1.37 -18.40 16.32
CA HIS A 78 2.43 -19.40 16.42
C HIS A 78 2.61 -19.85 17.87
N ASN A 79 2.43 -21.15 18.14
CA ASN A 79 2.56 -21.74 19.45
C ASN A 79 3.42 -23.02 19.38
N ALA A 80 4.75 -22.85 19.40
CA ALA A 80 5.66 -23.97 19.58
C ALA A 80 5.68 -24.41 21.06
N ASN A 81 5.73 -25.72 21.31
CA ASN A 81 5.56 -26.38 22.60
C ASN A 81 6.30 -25.73 23.82
N LYS A 82 5.51 -25.02 24.64
CA LYS A 82 5.29 -25.15 26.11
C LYS A 82 6.40 -24.95 27.16
N ALA A 83 7.69 -24.80 26.86
CA ALA A 83 8.69 -24.60 27.93
C ALA A 83 9.06 -23.14 28.22
N TYR A 84 8.85 -22.23 27.25
CA TYR A 84 9.24 -20.83 27.36
C TYR A 84 8.06 -19.95 26.93
N ASN A 85 7.35 -19.35 27.89
CA ASN A 85 6.19 -18.45 27.69
C ASN A 85 6.58 -17.08 27.08
N ASP A 86 7.61 -17.03 26.26
CA ASP A 86 8.44 -15.85 26.07
C ASP A 86 8.58 -15.44 24.57
N PHE A 87 7.78 -16.03 23.69
CA PHE A 87 7.79 -15.71 22.25
C PHE A 87 7.33 -14.28 21.94
N SER A 88 7.80 -13.72 20.82
CA SER A 88 7.33 -12.45 20.29
C SER A 88 5.91 -12.62 19.72
N ASN A 89 4.93 -12.03 20.39
CA ASN A 89 3.60 -11.83 19.84
C ASN A 89 3.61 -10.46 19.18
N ILE A 90 3.58 -10.39 17.86
CA ILE A 90 3.66 -9.13 17.11
C ILE A 90 2.83 -9.24 15.84
N GLU A 91 2.38 -8.12 15.29
CA GLU A 91 1.67 -8.11 14.01
C GLU A 91 2.63 -8.42 12.85
N VAL A 92 2.46 -9.60 12.26
CA VAL A 92 3.35 -10.09 11.18
C VAL A 92 3.10 -9.37 9.86
N PHE A 93 1.88 -8.88 9.62
CA PHE A 93 1.46 -8.36 8.31
C PHE A 93 1.28 -6.83 8.26
N SER A 94 1.20 -6.15 9.41
CA SER A 94 0.96 -4.70 9.44
C SER A 94 2.20 -3.86 9.74
N GLN A 95 3.15 -4.38 10.52
CA GLN A 95 4.32 -3.63 11.01
C GLN A 95 5.65 -4.22 10.58
N LEU A 96 5.67 -5.47 10.12
CA LEU A 96 6.88 -6.23 9.80
C LEU A 96 6.76 -6.84 8.42
N ASN A 97 7.90 -7.31 7.92
CA ASN A 97 7.97 -7.84 6.58
C ASN A 97 7.93 -9.36 6.56
N ALA A 98 6.82 -9.93 6.09
CA ALA A 98 6.70 -11.35 5.84
C ALA A 98 7.51 -11.82 4.60
N THR A 99 7.94 -10.89 3.75
CA THR A 99 8.63 -11.19 2.47
C THR A 99 9.94 -10.41 2.31
N ALA A 100 10.63 -10.08 3.41
CA ALA A 100 11.88 -9.31 3.36
C ALA A 100 12.88 -9.92 2.37
N THR A 101 13.32 -9.10 1.42
CA THR A 101 14.35 -9.44 0.43
C THR A 101 15.75 -9.18 0.98
N VAL A 102 15.86 -8.27 1.96
CA VAL A 102 17.10 -7.94 2.66
C VAL A 102 16.91 -8.15 4.16
N SER A 103 17.88 -8.79 4.79
CA SER A 103 18.02 -8.84 6.24
C SER A 103 19.43 -8.41 6.55
N THR A 104 19.60 -7.30 7.27
CA THR A 104 20.95 -6.93 7.71
C THR A 104 21.20 -7.43 9.14
N ASN A 105 22.36 -8.03 9.42
CA ASN A 105 22.98 -8.21 10.73
C ASN A 105 22.94 -6.92 11.58
N GLY A 106 22.80 -5.73 10.98
CA GLY A 106 22.56 -4.49 11.70
C GLY A 106 21.15 -4.38 12.30
N GLU A 107 20.17 -5.11 11.78
CA GLU A 107 18.76 -5.08 12.22
C GLU A 107 18.42 -6.11 13.28
N VAL A 108 19.15 -7.22 13.30
CA VAL A 108 18.86 -8.35 14.18
C VAL A 108 20.06 -8.77 15.01
N PHE A 109 21.28 -8.34 14.68
CA PHE A 109 22.51 -8.84 15.31
C PHE A 109 22.53 -10.37 15.42
N HIS A 110 23.11 -10.92 16.49
CA HIS A 110 23.03 -12.33 16.87
C HIS A 110 21.62 -12.80 17.32
N TYR A 111 20.57 -11.99 17.14
CA TYR A 111 19.19 -12.36 17.46
C TYR A 111 18.44 -12.85 16.21
N SER A 112 17.38 -13.62 16.42
CA SER A 112 16.44 -13.96 15.35
C SER A 112 15.53 -12.77 15.05
N PRO A 113 15.12 -12.55 13.78
CA PRO A 113 14.06 -11.60 13.43
C PRO A 113 12.78 -11.88 14.21
N MET A 114 12.15 -10.86 14.78
CA MET A 114 11.02 -11.06 15.70
C MET A 114 9.80 -11.72 15.06
N ASN A 115 9.63 -11.62 13.73
CA ASN A 115 8.54 -12.25 12.98
C ASN A 115 8.93 -13.57 12.32
N THR A 116 10.03 -14.19 12.73
CA THR A 116 10.43 -15.52 12.23
C THR A 116 10.57 -16.52 13.38
N ALA A 117 10.08 -17.74 13.18
CA ALA A 117 10.33 -18.88 14.04
C ALA A 117 11.47 -19.71 13.45
N ILE A 118 12.43 -20.09 14.29
CA ILE A 118 13.59 -20.88 13.87
C ILE A 118 13.67 -22.12 14.75
N SER A 119 13.71 -23.30 14.14
CA SER A 119 13.87 -24.56 14.87
C SER A 119 15.03 -25.37 14.30
N ILE A 120 15.90 -25.85 15.18
CA ILE A 120 16.97 -26.80 14.83
C ILE A 120 16.85 -27.99 15.76
N VAL A 121 16.20 -29.05 15.29
CA VAL A 121 15.77 -30.18 16.13
C VAL A 121 16.15 -31.54 15.52
N PRO A 122 16.63 -32.50 16.33
CA PRO A 122 16.85 -33.87 15.91
C PRO A 122 15.65 -34.77 16.23
N ALA A 123 15.23 -35.61 15.28
CA ALA A 123 14.24 -36.68 15.48
C ALA A 123 14.38 -37.75 14.38
N ASN A 124 13.93 -38.98 14.67
CA ASN A 124 14.03 -40.08 13.71
C ASN A 124 12.87 -40.06 12.69
N GLY A 125 13.15 -39.70 11.44
CA GLY A 125 12.19 -39.74 10.33
C GLY A 125 11.40 -38.43 10.15
N LEU A 126 10.94 -38.20 8.91
CA LEU A 126 10.34 -36.93 8.50
C LEU A 126 9.11 -36.55 9.34
N ASN A 127 8.18 -37.49 9.58
CA ASN A 127 6.96 -37.19 10.34
C ASN A 127 7.28 -36.72 11.77
N ASN A 128 8.26 -37.33 12.43
CA ASN A 128 8.68 -36.90 13.76
C ASN A 128 9.37 -35.53 13.71
N LEU A 129 10.22 -35.29 12.70
CA LEU A 129 10.83 -33.97 12.49
C LEU A 129 9.80 -32.87 12.25
N MET A 130 8.78 -33.13 11.42
CA MET A 130 7.69 -32.20 11.13
C MET A 130 6.83 -31.93 12.38
N ASN A 131 6.58 -32.96 13.20
CA ASN A 131 5.91 -32.81 14.49
C ASN A 131 6.71 -31.95 15.47
N GLU A 132 8.04 -32.14 15.55
CA GLU A 132 8.91 -31.35 16.43
C GLU A 132 8.95 -29.86 16.03
N ILE A 133 8.98 -29.55 14.73
CA ILE A 133 8.91 -28.15 14.27
C ILE A 133 7.48 -27.59 14.19
N GLY A 134 6.46 -28.42 14.41
CA GLY A 134 5.05 -28.03 14.40
C GLY A 134 4.56 -27.54 13.04
N VAL A 135 4.94 -28.20 11.95
CA VAL A 135 4.48 -27.86 10.58
C VAL A 135 3.75 -29.03 9.96
N ASP A 136 2.53 -28.78 9.48
CA ASP A 136 1.78 -29.75 8.68
C ASP A 136 1.91 -29.46 7.18
N LEU A 137 1.95 -30.52 6.37
CA LEU A 137 1.92 -30.44 4.91
C LEU A 137 0.54 -30.80 4.37
N SER A 138 0.08 -30.07 3.36
CA SER A 138 -1.20 -30.33 2.72
C SER A 138 -1.22 -31.69 2.01
N ALA A 139 -2.15 -32.56 2.42
CA ALA A 139 -2.42 -33.83 1.74
C ALA A 139 -3.24 -33.66 0.45
N TYR A 140 -3.95 -32.54 0.31
CA TYR A 140 -4.86 -32.25 -0.80
C TYR A 140 -4.17 -31.43 -1.90
N GLY A 141 -3.20 -32.03 -2.58
CA GLY A 141 -2.43 -31.41 -3.67
C GLY A 141 -1.28 -32.31 -4.14
N SER A 142 -0.30 -31.77 -4.86
CA SER A 142 0.95 -32.48 -5.20
C SER A 142 1.88 -32.73 -3.99
N GLY A 143 1.42 -32.45 -2.76
CA GLY A 143 2.22 -32.51 -1.53
C GLY A 143 3.20 -31.34 -1.34
N ALA A 144 3.06 -30.25 -2.12
CA ALA A 144 4.06 -29.17 -2.19
C ALA A 144 3.81 -27.95 -1.28
N ASN A 145 2.65 -27.83 -0.62
CA ASN A 145 2.31 -26.66 0.20
C ASN A 145 2.16 -27.02 1.69
N ALA A 146 2.68 -26.17 2.57
CA ALA A 146 2.43 -26.21 4.01
C ALA A 146 1.23 -25.32 4.39
N PHE A 147 0.72 -25.45 5.61
CA PHE A 147 -0.31 -24.57 6.15
C PHE A 147 0.32 -23.28 6.73
N TYR A 148 -0.38 -22.15 6.59
CA TYR A 148 0.08 -20.84 7.07
C TYR A 148 -1.09 -19.93 7.47
N GLY A 149 -0.81 -18.70 7.91
CA GLY A 149 -1.82 -17.72 8.31
C GLY A 149 -1.98 -17.69 9.82
N ASN A 150 -3.05 -18.30 10.34
CA ASN A 150 -3.29 -18.40 11.78
C ASN A 150 -2.24 -19.29 12.47
N SER A 151 -2.07 -20.51 11.95
CA SER A 151 -1.06 -21.48 12.40
C SER A 151 -0.49 -22.29 11.23
N TYR A 152 0.50 -23.16 11.51
CA TYR A 152 1.01 -24.13 10.54
C TYR A 152 0.31 -25.50 10.61
N SER A 153 -0.76 -25.61 11.41
CA SER A 153 -1.50 -26.87 11.56
C SER A 153 -2.55 -27.03 10.46
N LEU A 154 -2.88 -28.28 10.11
CA LEU A 154 -3.93 -28.60 9.15
C LEU A 154 -5.31 -28.05 9.56
N SER A 155 -5.60 -28.01 10.86
CA SER A 155 -6.92 -27.62 11.39
C SER A 155 -7.15 -26.12 11.43
N GLU A 156 -6.10 -25.31 11.53
CA GLU A 156 -6.20 -23.87 11.77
C GLU A 156 -5.45 -23.04 10.70
N GLY A 157 -4.50 -23.62 9.98
CA GLY A 157 -3.82 -22.94 8.89
C GLY A 157 -4.54 -23.10 7.55
N ASP A 158 -4.16 -22.23 6.61
CA ASP A 158 -4.60 -22.23 5.22
C ASP A 158 -3.46 -22.62 4.29
N SER A 159 -3.75 -23.40 3.24
CA SER A 159 -2.74 -23.87 2.27
C SER A 159 -2.38 -22.83 1.21
N LYS A 160 -3.11 -21.70 1.16
CA LYS A 160 -2.82 -20.54 0.32
C LYS A 160 -3.11 -19.28 1.10
N PHE A 161 -2.33 -18.24 0.84
CA PHE A 161 -2.47 -16.95 1.52
C PHE A 161 -2.06 -15.82 0.56
N PRO A 162 -2.98 -14.93 0.15
CA PRO A 162 -2.65 -13.86 -0.77
C PRO A 162 -1.89 -12.75 -0.04
N LEU A 163 -0.57 -12.74 -0.19
CA LEU A 163 0.29 -11.73 0.43
C LEU A 163 0.68 -10.61 -0.54
N LEU A 164 1.31 -10.97 -1.66
CA LEU A 164 1.71 -10.03 -2.71
C LEU A 164 1.01 -10.35 -4.02
N SER A 165 0.65 -9.30 -4.75
CA SER A 165 0.00 -9.45 -6.05
C SER A 165 0.84 -8.91 -7.18
N ILE A 166 0.87 -9.69 -8.25
CA ILE A 166 1.47 -9.29 -9.52
C ILE A 166 0.36 -8.64 -10.38
N PRO A 167 0.55 -7.40 -10.87
CA PRO A 167 -0.42 -6.75 -11.75
C PRO A 167 -0.72 -7.61 -12.99
N LYS A 168 -2.01 -7.82 -13.30
CA LYS A 168 -2.44 -8.60 -14.48
C LYS A 168 -3.01 -7.74 -15.61
N ASN A 169 -3.19 -6.45 -15.35
CA ASN A 169 -3.66 -5.44 -16.27
C ASN A 169 -2.92 -4.13 -15.94
N PRO A 170 -2.90 -3.14 -16.85
CA PRO A 170 -2.37 -1.81 -16.56
C PRO A 170 -2.90 -1.27 -15.22
N MET A 171 -1.99 -0.78 -14.39
CA MET A 171 -2.35 -0.23 -13.08
C MET A 171 -3.14 1.07 -13.26
N ILE A 172 -4.07 1.30 -12.34
CA ILE A 172 -4.96 2.47 -12.29
C ILE A 172 -4.90 3.18 -10.94
N SER A 173 -4.27 2.59 -9.93
CA SER A 173 -4.12 3.15 -8.59
C SER A 173 -2.72 2.90 -8.05
N LEU A 174 -2.11 3.91 -7.42
CA LEU A 174 -0.77 3.79 -6.82
C LEU A 174 -0.70 2.68 -5.77
N ILE A 175 -1.82 2.39 -5.10
CA ILE A 175 -1.90 1.31 -4.11
C ILE A 175 -1.55 -0.07 -4.71
N GLN A 176 -1.73 -0.26 -6.01
CA GLN A 176 -1.37 -1.52 -6.67
C GLN A 176 0.15 -1.79 -6.65
N LEU A 177 0.98 -0.76 -6.40
CA LEU A 177 2.41 -0.94 -6.16
C LEU A 177 2.73 -1.59 -4.81
N SER A 178 1.76 -1.70 -3.89
CA SER A 178 1.99 -2.35 -2.59
C SER A 178 2.44 -3.81 -2.75
N GLY A 179 2.09 -4.47 -3.86
CA GLY A 179 2.58 -5.81 -4.21
C GLY A 179 4.07 -5.89 -4.54
N ALA A 180 4.76 -4.76 -4.73
CA ALA A 180 6.19 -4.72 -5.02
C ALA A 180 7.08 -4.89 -3.77
N ASN A 181 6.50 -4.90 -2.56
CA ASN A 181 7.21 -5.01 -1.28
C ASN A 181 8.42 -4.04 -1.17
N ILE A 182 8.14 -2.73 -1.20
CA ILE A 182 9.21 -1.72 -1.18
C ILE A 182 9.81 -1.53 0.22
N GLY A 183 9.13 -2.00 1.27
CA GLY A 183 9.81 -2.33 2.51
C GLY A 183 10.77 -3.49 2.21
N THR A 184 12.05 -3.23 2.04
CA THR A 184 13.02 -4.28 1.67
C THR A 184 13.57 -4.98 2.90
N ARG A 185 13.43 -4.34 4.07
CA ARG A 185 14.00 -4.75 5.35
C ARG A 185 13.00 -5.51 6.22
N LEU A 186 13.48 -6.16 7.28
CA LEU A 186 12.67 -6.98 8.20
C LEU A 186 11.67 -6.16 9.04
N LEU A 187 12.10 -4.99 9.50
CA LEU A 187 11.31 -4.10 10.36
C LEU A 187 10.36 -3.19 9.58
N GLU A 188 10.36 -3.29 8.25
CA GLU A 188 9.50 -2.50 7.39
C GLU A 188 8.22 -3.28 7.06
N PRO A 189 7.06 -2.64 6.93
CA PRO A 189 5.83 -3.35 6.60
C PRO A 189 5.86 -3.87 5.15
N THR A 190 5.33 -5.08 4.92
CA THR A 190 5.17 -5.64 3.57
C THR A 190 4.33 -4.73 2.66
N HIS A 191 3.24 -4.15 3.17
CA HIS A 191 2.37 -3.23 2.44
C HIS A 191 2.53 -1.79 2.93
N ALA A 192 3.66 -1.16 2.61
CA ALA A 192 3.96 0.22 3.03
C ALA A 192 3.11 1.29 2.31
N ILE A 193 2.84 1.10 1.02
CA ILE A 193 2.17 2.13 0.18
C ILE A 193 0.70 2.26 0.54
N GLY A 194 0.28 3.50 0.83
CA GLY A 194 -1.08 3.85 1.23
C GLY A 194 -1.40 3.61 2.70
N ASN A 195 -0.59 2.83 3.42
CA ASN A 195 -0.67 2.74 4.87
C ASN A 195 0.26 3.77 5.50
N SER A 196 0.03 4.14 6.75
CA SER A 196 0.90 5.09 7.47
C SER A 196 0.76 4.92 8.98
N TRP A 197 0.96 3.70 9.46
CA TRP A 197 1.05 3.44 10.89
C TRP A 197 2.41 3.91 11.40
N VAL A 198 2.46 4.49 12.60
CA VAL A 198 3.75 4.78 13.23
C VAL A 198 4.50 3.46 13.44
N PRO A 199 5.77 3.34 13.03
CA PRO A 199 6.54 2.14 13.34
C PRO A 199 6.80 2.03 14.85
N PRO A 200 6.82 0.82 15.43
CA PRO A 200 6.99 0.62 16.88
C PRO A 200 8.37 1.05 17.40
N TYR A 201 9.32 1.28 16.49
CA TYR A 201 10.72 1.64 16.75
C TYR A 201 11.07 3.10 16.40
N ILE A 202 10.09 3.94 16.03
CA ILE A 202 10.30 5.38 15.74
C ILE A 202 9.43 6.25 16.66
N PRO A 203 9.93 7.40 17.15
CA PRO A 203 9.11 8.31 17.95
C PRO A 203 7.99 8.94 17.10
N LYS A 204 6.88 9.27 17.75
CA LYS A 204 5.64 9.73 17.07
C LYS A 204 5.81 11.07 16.36
N ASP A 205 6.70 11.92 16.87
CA ASP A 205 7.01 13.26 16.40
C ASP A 205 8.24 13.31 15.47
N SER A 206 8.68 12.16 14.95
CA SER A 206 9.67 12.09 13.88
C SER A 206 9.31 11.01 12.84
N ILE A 207 9.95 11.09 11.69
CA ILE A 207 9.97 10.03 10.65
C ILE A 207 11.31 9.29 10.63
N TYR A 208 12.27 9.75 11.43
CA TYR A 208 13.57 9.14 11.60
C TYR A 208 13.88 8.96 13.09
N ASP A 209 14.59 7.90 13.40
CA ASP A 209 15.30 7.80 14.67
C ASP A 209 16.79 7.52 14.41
N ASN A 210 17.63 8.40 14.94
CA ASN A 210 19.09 8.33 14.86
C ASN A 210 19.70 7.82 16.17
N THR A 211 18.87 7.47 17.15
CA THR A 211 19.38 7.13 18.47
C THR A 211 20.14 5.80 18.46
N ALA A 212 21.14 5.73 19.34
CA ALA A 212 21.76 4.48 19.73
C ALA A 212 20.79 3.51 20.44
N ALA A 213 19.49 3.81 20.56
CA ALA A 213 18.55 3.01 21.35
C ALA A 213 18.16 1.69 20.68
N LEU A 214 18.16 1.63 19.34
CA LEU A 214 18.25 0.36 18.63
C LEU A 214 19.71 -0.13 18.70
N GLN A 215 20.17 -0.54 19.89
CA GLN A 215 21.46 -1.22 20.09
C GLN A 215 21.45 -2.63 19.49
N LEU A 216 21.14 -2.72 18.20
CA LEU A 216 21.29 -3.90 17.37
C LEU A 216 22.78 -4.10 16.97
N ASN A 217 23.69 -3.30 17.54
CA ASN A 217 25.12 -3.51 17.49
C ASN A 217 25.75 -2.92 18.77
N ARG A 218 26.52 -3.72 19.52
CA ARG A 218 27.27 -3.24 20.70
C ARG A 218 28.47 -2.35 20.35
N ALA A 219 28.72 -2.08 19.07
CA ALA A 219 29.76 -1.17 18.60
C ALA A 219 29.15 0.05 17.90
N ALA A 220 29.11 1.19 18.61
CA ALA A 220 29.21 2.60 18.18
C ALA A 220 28.72 3.09 16.79
N ALA A 221 27.94 2.34 16.03
CA ALA A 221 27.40 2.75 14.74
C ALA A 221 25.95 3.19 14.93
N THR A 222 25.70 4.49 14.85
CA THR A 222 24.36 5.07 14.74
C THR A 222 23.71 4.55 13.45
N GLN A 223 22.69 3.70 13.56
CA GLN A 223 21.85 3.33 12.42
C GLN A 223 20.61 4.21 12.41
N THR A 224 20.39 4.93 11.32
CA THR A 224 19.14 5.65 11.11
C THR A 224 18.05 4.65 10.74
N THR A 225 16.98 4.61 11.54
CA THR A 225 15.73 3.97 11.13
C THR A 225 14.75 5.00 10.60
N SER A 226 13.87 4.56 9.72
CA SER A 226 12.97 5.44 8.97
C SER A 226 11.55 4.89 8.91
N ASP A 227 10.59 5.81 8.86
CA ASP A 227 9.20 5.50 8.62
C ASP A 227 8.97 5.30 7.13
N THR A 228 9.20 4.07 6.68
CA THR A 228 9.17 3.69 5.26
C THR A 228 7.80 3.94 4.62
N SER A 229 6.72 3.73 5.38
CA SER A 229 5.36 4.03 4.90
C SER A 229 5.16 5.52 4.70
N TRP A 230 5.61 6.36 5.65
CA TRP A 230 5.51 7.80 5.53
C TRP A 230 6.29 8.33 4.32
N LEU A 231 7.57 7.94 4.20
CA LEU A 231 8.47 8.39 3.15
C LEU A 231 7.98 7.99 1.76
N ILE A 232 7.45 6.78 1.60
CA ILE A 232 7.02 6.32 0.29
C ILE A 232 5.72 6.99 -0.17
N ASN A 233 4.80 7.24 0.76
CA ASN A 233 3.58 7.96 0.44
C ASN A 233 3.90 9.40 0.00
N ASP A 234 4.87 10.04 0.67
CA ASP A 234 5.33 11.38 0.31
C ASP A 234 6.00 11.42 -1.06
N ALA A 235 6.81 10.41 -1.39
CA ALA A 235 7.43 10.27 -2.70
C ALA A 235 6.42 9.99 -3.82
N LEU A 236 5.28 9.36 -3.52
CA LEU A 236 4.34 8.86 -4.53
C LEU A 236 3.11 9.76 -4.77
N PHE A 237 2.32 10.03 -3.74
CA PHE A 237 0.92 10.49 -3.91
C PHE A 237 0.76 11.87 -4.56
N ASP A 238 1.75 12.75 -4.42
CA ASP A 238 1.69 14.11 -4.99
C ASP A 238 2.54 14.27 -6.26
N ARG A 239 3.25 13.22 -6.69
CA ARG A 239 4.16 13.26 -7.84
C ARG A 239 3.75 12.35 -8.98
N TYR A 240 3.03 11.27 -8.69
CA TYR A 240 2.69 10.25 -9.66
C TYR A 240 1.19 9.95 -9.64
N TYR A 241 0.68 9.50 -10.78
CA TYR A 241 -0.60 8.85 -10.90
C TYR A 241 -0.51 7.79 -11.98
N PHE A 242 -1.47 6.87 -12.01
CA PHE A 242 -1.55 5.88 -13.08
C PHE A 242 -2.73 6.17 -13.99
N SER A 243 -2.41 6.54 -15.23
CA SER A 243 -3.40 6.77 -16.27
C SER A 243 -4.09 5.49 -16.74
N GLY A 244 -3.46 4.33 -16.55
CA GLY A 244 -3.88 3.06 -17.14
C GLY A 244 -3.84 3.04 -18.67
N ILE A 245 -3.37 4.11 -19.32
CA ILE A 245 -3.23 4.21 -20.78
C ILE A 245 -1.95 3.46 -21.16
N ALA A 246 -2.07 2.15 -21.30
CA ALA A 246 -0.99 1.26 -21.69
C ALA A 246 -1.55 0.11 -22.52
N PRO A 247 -0.72 -0.56 -23.36
CA PRO A 247 -1.13 -1.82 -23.97
C PRO A 247 -1.56 -2.82 -22.89
N ASP A 248 -2.56 -3.65 -23.19
CA ASP A 248 -2.82 -4.84 -22.37
C ASP A 248 -1.60 -5.76 -22.39
N PHE A 249 -1.49 -6.70 -21.46
CA PHE A 249 -0.38 -7.64 -21.40
C PHE A 249 -0.81 -9.03 -20.94
N ALA A 250 0.02 -10.02 -21.24
CA ALA A 250 -0.05 -11.36 -20.66
C ALA A 250 1.20 -11.63 -19.83
N ILE A 251 1.06 -12.49 -18.82
CA ILE A 251 2.16 -13.03 -18.05
C ILE A 251 2.39 -14.45 -18.55
N GLY A 252 3.56 -14.72 -19.12
CA GLY A 252 4.00 -16.05 -19.54
C GLY A 252 5.22 -16.52 -18.76
N PRO A 253 5.79 -17.69 -19.10
CA PRO A 253 6.99 -18.23 -18.43
C PRO A 253 8.20 -17.28 -18.47
N SER A 254 8.30 -16.45 -19.52
CA SER A 254 9.38 -15.46 -19.70
C SER A 254 9.02 -14.07 -19.20
N GLY A 255 7.95 -13.92 -18.40
CA GLY A 255 7.50 -12.64 -17.84
C GLY A 255 6.40 -11.94 -18.64
N TYR A 256 6.37 -10.61 -18.54
CA TYR A 256 5.34 -9.79 -19.18
C TYR A 256 5.53 -9.67 -20.69
N ARG A 257 4.43 -9.82 -21.44
CA ARG A 257 4.38 -9.58 -22.89
C ARG A 257 3.19 -8.70 -23.25
N ASN A 258 3.47 -7.58 -23.90
CA ASN A 258 2.43 -6.69 -24.41
C ASN A 258 1.51 -7.39 -25.42
N LYS A 259 0.23 -7.06 -25.35
CA LYS A 259 -0.81 -7.38 -26.32
C LYS A 259 -1.24 -6.08 -26.99
N GLY A 260 -0.76 -5.87 -28.22
CA GLY A 260 -1.00 -4.65 -28.97
C GLY A 260 0.02 -3.55 -28.66
N SER A 261 -0.33 -2.31 -29.02
CA SER A 261 0.56 -1.15 -28.95
C SER A 261 -0.04 0.00 -28.14
N LEU A 262 0.83 0.90 -27.67
CA LEU A 262 0.41 2.09 -26.93
C LEU A 262 -0.38 3.02 -27.84
N SER A 263 0.09 3.21 -29.08
CA SER A 263 -0.61 3.99 -30.10
C SER A 263 -2.05 3.50 -30.33
N ALA A 264 -2.28 2.17 -30.41
CA ALA A 264 -3.63 1.64 -30.54
C ALA A 264 -4.52 1.94 -29.31
N THR A 265 -3.93 1.95 -28.12
CA THR A 265 -4.64 2.30 -26.87
C THR A 265 -4.97 3.78 -26.81
N LEU A 266 -4.04 4.66 -27.20
CA LEU A 266 -4.25 6.09 -27.33
C LEU A 266 -5.34 6.42 -28.35
N THR A 267 -5.33 5.77 -29.53
CA THR A 267 -6.38 5.94 -30.54
C THR A 267 -7.75 5.56 -30.00
N LYS A 268 -7.85 4.47 -29.22
CA LYS A 268 -9.09 4.12 -28.53
C LYS A 268 -9.48 5.16 -27.50
N PHE A 269 -8.53 5.67 -26.71
CA PHE A 269 -8.79 6.63 -25.64
C PHE A 269 -9.28 7.99 -26.17
N TYR A 270 -8.77 8.48 -27.30
CA TYR A 270 -9.26 9.71 -27.94
C TYR A 270 -10.41 9.47 -28.93
N SER A 271 -10.96 8.26 -28.99
CA SER A 271 -12.15 7.98 -29.80
C SER A 271 -13.45 8.44 -29.11
N THR A 272 -14.56 8.43 -29.86
CA THR A 272 -15.89 8.69 -29.31
C THR A 272 -16.31 7.71 -28.21
N ASN A 273 -15.74 6.50 -28.19
CA ASN A 273 -15.95 5.51 -27.14
C ASN A 273 -14.64 5.18 -26.41
N TYR A 274 -14.10 6.17 -25.71
CA TYR A 274 -12.82 6.09 -24.98
C TYR A 274 -12.72 4.93 -23.97
N LYS A 275 -13.85 4.42 -23.47
CA LYS A 275 -13.90 3.29 -22.54
C LYS A 275 -13.33 2.00 -23.13
N THR A 276 -13.34 1.86 -24.46
CA THR A 276 -12.74 0.71 -25.16
C THR A 276 -11.22 0.64 -25.02
N ALA A 277 -10.56 1.73 -24.63
CA ALA A 277 -9.14 1.74 -24.29
C ALA A 277 -8.84 0.95 -23.01
N GLN A 278 -9.85 0.74 -22.15
CA GLN A 278 -9.68 0.14 -20.81
C GLN A 278 -8.62 0.86 -19.97
N ALA A 279 -8.43 2.16 -20.22
CA ALA A 279 -7.64 3.04 -19.38
C ALA A 279 -8.30 3.22 -18.01
N ASN A 280 -7.67 3.99 -17.12
CA ASN A 280 -8.23 4.29 -15.81
C ASN A 280 -9.67 4.83 -15.93
N PRO A 281 -10.67 4.17 -15.33
CA PRO A 281 -12.09 4.49 -15.53
C PRO A 281 -12.50 5.88 -15.02
N VAL A 282 -11.62 6.55 -14.27
CA VAL A 282 -11.84 7.90 -13.77
C VAL A 282 -11.38 8.98 -14.76
N LEU A 283 -10.61 8.61 -15.79
CA LEU A 283 -10.11 9.56 -16.78
C LEU A 283 -11.07 9.67 -17.97
N GLN A 284 -11.19 10.90 -18.45
CA GLN A 284 -11.86 11.22 -19.71
C GLN A 284 -10.85 11.91 -20.64
N PRO A 285 -10.85 11.61 -21.95
CA PRO A 285 -10.00 12.34 -22.90
C PRO A 285 -10.35 13.83 -22.88
N TYR A 286 -9.30 14.65 -22.96
CA TYR A 286 -9.40 16.08 -23.16
C TYR A 286 -8.62 16.45 -24.41
N ILE A 287 -9.31 17.04 -25.37
CA ILE A 287 -8.75 17.46 -26.65
C ILE A 287 -8.86 18.99 -26.66
N PRO A 288 -7.73 19.71 -26.53
CA PRO A 288 -7.72 21.16 -26.61
C PRO A 288 -8.32 21.68 -27.92
N ASP A 289 -8.91 22.88 -27.86
CA ASP A 289 -9.44 23.54 -29.04
C ASP A 289 -8.37 23.65 -30.13
N GLY A 290 -8.72 23.26 -31.36
CA GLY A 290 -7.81 23.32 -32.50
C GLY A 290 -6.85 22.14 -32.65
N LYS A 291 -6.80 21.18 -31.71
CA LYS A 291 -6.07 19.91 -31.88
C LYS A 291 -6.98 18.79 -32.37
N ALA A 292 -6.47 17.93 -33.25
CA ALA A 292 -7.11 16.70 -33.65
C ALA A 292 -6.62 15.50 -32.82
N SER A 293 -7.50 14.52 -32.59
CA SER A 293 -7.17 13.29 -31.85
C SER A 293 -5.93 12.55 -32.40
N ALA A 294 -5.76 12.53 -33.72
CA ALA A 294 -4.63 11.87 -34.37
C ALA A 294 -3.28 12.55 -34.07
N GLU A 295 -3.29 13.86 -33.88
CA GLU A 295 -2.10 14.63 -33.48
C GLU A 295 -1.70 14.26 -32.06
N LEU A 296 -2.66 14.18 -31.13
CA LEU A 296 -2.40 13.75 -29.75
C LEU A 296 -1.82 12.33 -29.70
N VAL A 297 -2.37 11.40 -30.49
CA VAL A 297 -1.83 10.03 -30.57
C VAL A 297 -0.38 10.03 -31.04
N THR A 298 -0.04 10.85 -32.03
CA THR A 298 1.33 10.97 -32.55
C THR A 298 2.27 11.60 -31.53
N GLU A 299 1.82 12.65 -30.84
CA GLU A 299 2.59 13.37 -29.82
C GLU A 299 2.86 12.52 -28.57
N LEU A 300 1.94 11.63 -28.21
CA LEU A 300 2.03 10.79 -27.01
C LEU A 300 2.67 9.42 -27.28
N SER A 301 2.72 8.99 -28.54
CA SER A 301 3.34 7.72 -28.91
C SER A 301 4.87 7.83 -28.90
N PRO A 302 5.59 6.92 -28.24
CA PRO A 302 7.05 6.96 -28.20
C PRO A 302 7.64 6.69 -29.59
N SER A 303 8.68 7.43 -29.94
CA SER A 303 9.48 7.28 -31.15
C SER A 303 10.96 7.54 -30.83
N PRO A 304 11.91 7.24 -31.73
CA PRO A 304 13.32 7.56 -31.52
C PRO A 304 13.60 9.05 -31.21
N SER A 305 12.73 9.96 -31.66
CA SER A 305 12.82 11.39 -31.42
C SER A 305 11.86 11.91 -30.35
N ASN A 306 11.03 11.05 -29.75
CA ASN A 306 10.03 11.43 -28.77
C ASN A 306 9.87 10.34 -27.69
N SER A 307 10.46 10.55 -26.52
CA SER A 307 10.34 9.64 -25.37
C SER A 307 9.54 10.23 -24.21
N ASP A 308 9.04 11.46 -24.35
CA ASP A 308 8.46 12.25 -23.26
C ASP A 308 6.93 12.25 -23.23
N GLY A 309 6.26 11.45 -24.05
CA GLY A 309 4.79 11.35 -24.08
C GLY A 309 4.17 11.08 -22.69
N TYR A 310 4.87 10.34 -21.83
CA TYR A 310 4.43 10.07 -20.44
C TYR A 310 4.40 11.33 -19.56
N LYS A 311 5.18 12.37 -19.87
CA LYS A 311 5.14 13.68 -19.18
C LYS A 311 3.98 14.55 -19.65
N LYS A 312 3.49 14.33 -20.88
CA LYS A 312 2.48 15.16 -21.55
C LYS A 312 1.05 14.64 -21.39
N ILE A 313 0.87 13.34 -21.14
CA ILE A 313 -0.46 12.69 -21.12
C ILE A 313 -1.46 13.33 -20.16
N SER A 314 -1.00 13.91 -19.04
CA SER A 314 -1.85 14.60 -18.07
C SER A 314 -2.48 15.88 -18.62
N ALA A 315 -1.86 16.52 -19.61
CA ALA A 315 -2.41 17.70 -20.28
C ALA A 315 -3.65 17.37 -21.12
N TYR A 316 -3.80 16.11 -21.52
CA TYR A 316 -4.84 15.65 -22.46
C TYR A 316 -5.83 14.67 -21.82
N SER A 317 -5.89 14.67 -20.48
CA SER A 317 -6.86 13.88 -19.74
C SER A 317 -7.37 14.63 -18.52
N LEU A 318 -8.67 14.51 -18.23
CA LEU A 318 -9.30 15.10 -17.06
C LEU A 318 -9.86 14.01 -16.14
N ILE A 319 -9.87 14.29 -14.83
CA ILE A 319 -10.45 13.38 -13.83
C ILE A 319 -11.95 13.65 -13.74
N LYS A 320 -12.75 12.66 -14.14
CA LYS A 320 -14.20 12.69 -14.01
C LYS A 320 -14.63 12.40 -12.57
N GLY A 321 -15.24 13.38 -11.93
CA GLY A 321 -15.76 13.25 -10.57
C GLY A 321 -14.65 13.23 -9.51
N ALA A 322 -13.65 14.11 -9.66
CA ALA A 322 -12.66 14.35 -8.62
C ALA A 322 -13.33 14.71 -7.27
N PHE A 323 -12.80 14.18 -6.18
CA PHE A 323 -13.35 14.30 -4.84
C PHE A 323 -12.33 14.96 -3.92
N ASN A 324 -12.69 16.09 -3.31
CA ASN A 324 -11.79 16.80 -2.41
C ASN A 324 -11.77 16.11 -1.03
N VAL A 325 -10.60 15.64 -0.59
CA VAL A 325 -10.41 14.99 0.73
C VAL A 325 -10.76 15.90 1.90
N ASN A 326 -10.82 17.22 1.69
CA ASN A 326 -11.21 18.20 2.70
C ASN A 326 -12.73 18.37 2.85
N SER A 327 -13.53 17.61 2.09
CA SER A 327 -14.99 17.61 2.24
C SER A 327 -15.41 17.22 3.66
N THR A 328 -16.22 18.08 4.28
CA THR A 328 -16.85 17.83 5.59
C THR A 328 -18.27 17.26 5.47
N SER A 329 -18.71 16.91 4.25
CA SER A 329 -20.02 16.32 3.99
C SER A 329 -19.97 14.79 4.16
N VAL A 330 -20.66 14.30 5.20
CA VAL A 330 -20.81 12.86 5.47
C VAL A 330 -21.48 12.15 4.29
N SER A 331 -22.55 12.72 3.75
CA SER A 331 -23.27 12.13 2.61
C SER A 331 -22.39 12.04 1.36
N ALA A 332 -21.52 13.02 1.13
CA ALA A 332 -20.58 13.00 0.01
C ALA A 332 -19.56 11.87 0.17
N TRP A 333 -18.96 11.73 1.36
CA TRP A 333 -18.04 10.62 1.66
C TRP A 333 -18.71 9.25 1.55
N SER A 334 -19.92 9.11 2.09
CA SER A 334 -20.67 7.85 2.01
C SER A 334 -20.99 7.46 0.57
N ALA A 335 -21.51 8.39 -0.25
CA ALA A 335 -21.78 8.15 -1.66
C ALA A 335 -20.51 7.78 -2.43
N PHE A 336 -19.40 8.45 -2.14
CA PHE A 336 -18.12 8.20 -2.79
C PHE A 336 -17.54 6.81 -2.45
N LEU A 337 -17.56 6.43 -1.18
CA LEU A 337 -17.10 5.12 -0.71
C LEU A 337 -17.95 3.97 -1.26
N ARG A 338 -19.25 4.20 -1.51
CA ARG A 338 -20.18 3.22 -2.11
C ARG A 338 -20.04 3.09 -3.62
N GLY A 339 -19.07 3.73 -4.26
CA GLY A 339 -18.91 3.72 -5.73
C GLY A 339 -18.82 2.32 -6.35
N ASN A 340 -18.36 1.32 -5.59
CA ASN A 340 -18.27 -0.09 -6.01
C ASN A 340 -19.29 -1.00 -5.32
N LYS A 341 -20.40 -0.45 -4.79
CA LYS A 341 -21.43 -1.24 -4.09
C LYS A 341 -21.92 -2.40 -4.94
N ALA A 342 -21.98 -3.59 -4.33
CA ALA A 342 -22.37 -4.85 -4.96
C ALA A 342 -21.52 -5.25 -6.18
N LEU A 343 -20.32 -4.69 -6.34
CA LEU A 343 -19.40 -5.09 -7.41
C LEU A 343 -18.99 -6.55 -7.20
N ALA A 344 -19.22 -7.38 -8.22
CA ALA A 344 -18.74 -8.75 -8.23
C ALA A 344 -17.23 -8.78 -8.46
N ILE A 345 -16.51 -9.55 -7.65
CA ILE A 345 -15.04 -9.67 -7.73
C ILE A 345 -14.69 -11.09 -8.14
N LYS A 346 -13.94 -11.21 -9.25
CA LYS A 346 -13.42 -12.50 -9.72
C LYS A 346 -12.12 -12.83 -8.99
N SER A 347 -12.02 -14.05 -8.48
CA SER A 347 -10.80 -14.58 -7.87
C SER A 347 -9.81 -15.06 -8.92
N ASN A 348 -8.55 -15.22 -8.52
CA ASN A 348 -7.51 -15.83 -9.34
C ASN A 348 -7.83 -17.27 -9.76
N GLN A 349 -8.69 -17.97 -9.02
CA GLN A 349 -9.07 -19.35 -9.27
C GLN A 349 -10.31 -19.48 -10.13
N GLY A 350 -10.84 -18.37 -10.65
CA GLY A 350 -11.96 -18.35 -11.58
C GLY A 350 -13.34 -18.33 -10.90
N THR A 351 -13.40 -18.37 -9.57
CA THR A 351 -14.63 -18.14 -8.82
C THR A 351 -15.00 -16.66 -8.82
N THR A 352 -16.27 -16.34 -8.59
CA THR A 352 -16.76 -14.96 -8.51
C THR A 352 -17.50 -14.77 -7.20
N ASP A 353 -17.06 -13.79 -6.42
CA ASP A 353 -17.76 -13.35 -5.23
C ASP A 353 -18.71 -12.21 -5.61
N SER A 354 -20.02 -12.46 -5.45
CA SER A 354 -21.10 -11.49 -5.70
C SER A 354 -21.82 -11.08 -4.41
N GLY A 355 -21.12 -11.11 -3.27
CA GLY A 355 -21.70 -10.77 -1.97
C GLY A 355 -22.25 -9.34 -1.91
N THR A 356 -23.19 -9.13 -0.98
CA THR A 356 -23.77 -7.81 -0.70
C THR A 356 -22.76 -6.86 -0.07
N GLY A 357 -22.97 -5.54 -0.22
CA GLY A 357 -22.09 -4.51 0.33
C GLY A 357 -20.98 -4.08 -0.65
N THR A 358 -20.06 -3.25 -0.18
CA THR A 358 -18.99 -2.67 -1.01
C THR A 358 -17.66 -3.39 -0.74
N PRO A 359 -17.01 -3.97 -1.77
CA PRO A 359 -15.76 -4.72 -1.59
C PRO A 359 -14.54 -3.80 -1.44
N PHE A 360 -13.64 -4.15 -0.52
CA PHE A 360 -12.37 -3.45 -0.31
C PHE A 360 -11.20 -4.45 -0.25
N PRO A 361 -10.79 -5.06 -1.38
CA PRO A 361 -9.68 -6.00 -1.39
C PRO A 361 -8.34 -5.29 -1.18
N LEU A 362 -7.36 -6.01 -0.63
CA LEU A 362 -6.00 -5.49 -0.44
C LEU A 362 -5.25 -5.35 -1.78
N SER A 363 -5.71 -6.08 -2.80
CA SER A 363 -5.10 -6.14 -4.12
C SER A 363 -6.16 -6.15 -5.23
N SER A 364 -5.75 -5.78 -6.45
CA SER A 364 -6.54 -5.98 -7.66
C SER A 364 -6.74 -7.46 -8.05
N SER A 365 -6.04 -8.39 -7.39
CA SER A 365 -6.28 -9.83 -7.52
C SER A 365 -6.73 -10.39 -6.17
N THR A 366 -7.89 -11.03 -6.12
CA THR A 366 -8.39 -11.69 -4.92
C THR A 366 -8.17 -13.19 -4.99
N SER A 367 -8.08 -13.85 -3.83
CA SER A 367 -8.17 -15.29 -3.71
C SER A 367 -9.55 -15.65 -3.19
N ASN A 368 -10.05 -16.82 -3.57
CA ASN A 368 -11.20 -17.45 -2.95
C ASN A 368 -11.09 -18.94 -3.20
N THR A 369 -10.20 -19.58 -2.46
CA THR A 369 -10.13 -21.04 -2.36
C THR A 369 -10.58 -21.39 -0.97
N SER A 370 -11.42 -22.43 -0.85
CA SER A 370 -12.09 -22.88 0.38
C SER A 370 -11.17 -22.82 1.62
N SER A 371 -11.13 -21.65 2.24
CA SER A 371 -10.22 -21.32 3.34
C SER A 371 -10.86 -21.74 4.64
N ASN A 372 -10.07 -22.36 5.52
CA ASN A 372 -10.51 -22.84 6.83
C ASN A 372 -10.99 -21.67 7.69
N ASN A 373 -10.30 -20.52 7.60
CA ASN A 373 -10.55 -19.36 8.46
C ASN A 373 -10.87 -18.07 7.68
N GLY A 374 -11.02 -18.15 6.36
CA GLY A 374 -11.32 -17.00 5.49
C GLY A 374 -10.13 -16.07 5.22
N TRP A 375 -8.89 -16.50 5.46
CA TRP A 375 -7.68 -15.67 5.35
C TRP A 375 -7.31 -15.35 3.90
N GLU A 376 -7.88 -16.11 2.97
CA GLU A 376 -7.76 -15.86 1.54
C GLU A 376 -8.75 -14.82 1.02
N ASN A 377 -9.79 -14.49 1.80
CA ASN A 377 -10.89 -13.64 1.38
C ASN A 377 -10.58 -12.16 1.60
N PHE A 378 -11.55 -11.32 1.23
CA PHE A 378 -11.53 -9.87 1.44
C PHE A 378 -12.84 -9.43 2.09
N SER A 379 -12.84 -8.25 2.69
CA SER A 379 -14.04 -7.69 3.34
C SER A 379 -14.97 -6.95 2.37
N ARG A 380 -16.27 -7.10 2.61
CA ARG A 380 -17.33 -6.23 2.08
C ARG A 380 -17.96 -5.45 3.22
N LEU A 381 -17.95 -4.12 3.12
CA LEU A 381 -18.60 -3.27 4.11
C LEU A 381 -20.07 -3.11 3.78
N THR A 382 -20.91 -3.29 4.80
CA THR A 382 -22.34 -2.96 4.75
C THR A 382 -22.54 -1.45 4.60
N ASP A 383 -23.75 -1.06 4.20
CA ASP A 383 -24.10 0.35 4.08
C ASP A 383 -23.93 1.10 5.41
N ASP A 384 -24.37 0.52 6.53
CA ASP A 384 -24.24 1.11 7.86
C ASP A 384 -22.77 1.30 8.28
N GLN A 385 -21.91 0.31 7.97
CA GLN A 385 -20.47 0.43 8.21
C GLN A 385 -19.85 1.55 7.38
N ILE A 386 -20.29 1.76 6.13
CA ILE A 386 -19.80 2.85 5.28
C ILE A 386 -20.31 4.21 5.77
N ASP A 387 -21.56 4.32 6.21
CA ASP A 387 -22.09 5.56 6.77
C ASP A 387 -21.34 5.95 8.05
N LEU A 388 -21.08 4.99 8.94
CA LEU A 388 -20.26 5.23 10.12
C LEU A 388 -18.82 5.59 9.75
N LEU A 389 -18.22 4.90 8.77
CA LEU A 389 -16.89 5.23 8.27
C LEU A 389 -16.82 6.67 7.72
N ALA A 390 -17.83 7.08 6.95
CA ALA A 390 -17.92 8.44 6.40
C ALA A 390 -18.00 9.49 7.52
N VAL A 391 -18.80 9.25 8.57
CA VAL A 391 -18.82 10.11 9.76
C VAL A 391 -17.41 10.20 10.37
N LYS A 392 -16.73 9.06 10.55
CA LYS A 392 -15.39 9.03 11.17
C LYS A 392 -14.31 9.63 10.29
N ILE A 393 -14.41 9.55 8.97
CA ILE A 393 -13.53 10.28 8.06
C ILE A 393 -13.74 11.78 8.22
N VAL A 394 -14.99 12.27 8.25
CA VAL A 394 -15.28 13.69 8.47
C VAL A 394 -14.75 14.17 9.82
N ASP A 395 -14.86 13.37 10.88
CA ASP A 395 -14.25 13.67 12.19
C ASP A 395 -12.73 13.87 12.05
N GLN A 396 -12.04 13.00 11.31
CA GLN A 396 -10.60 13.12 11.05
C GLN A 396 -10.25 14.30 10.14
N VAL A 397 -11.06 14.59 9.13
CA VAL A 397 -10.90 15.78 8.25
C VAL A 397 -11.01 17.06 9.07
N LYS A 398 -11.99 17.17 9.98
CA LYS A 398 -12.13 18.33 10.86
C LYS A 398 -10.99 18.44 11.88
N ALA A 399 -10.50 17.32 12.40
CA ALA A 399 -9.45 17.31 13.42
C ALA A 399 -8.04 17.54 12.86
N ARG A 400 -7.79 17.20 11.59
CA ARG A 400 -6.46 17.22 10.97
C ARG A 400 -6.36 18.18 9.80
N GLY A 401 -7.46 18.53 9.16
CA GLY A 401 -7.48 19.33 7.94
C GLY A 401 -7.43 20.84 8.19
N PRO A 402 -7.43 21.65 7.11
CA PRO A 402 -7.38 21.19 5.72
C PRO A 402 -6.04 20.51 5.40
N PHE A 403 -6.09 19.40 4.68
CA PHE A 403 -4.93 18.71 4.13
C PHE A 403 -4.43 19.47 2.91
N MET A 404 -3.12 19.70 2.86
CA MET A 404 -2.51 20.52 1.80
C MET A 404 -2.19 19.72 0.53
N SER A 405 -2.12 18.40 0.64
CA SER A 405 -1.78 17.45 -0.42
C SER A 405 -2.38 16.07 -0.13
N ILE A 406 -2.29 15.13 -1.08
CA ILE A 406 -2.74 13.75 -0.84
C ILE A 406 -1.77 13.00 0.06
N SER A 407 -0.45 13.25 -0.04
CA SER A 407 0.52 12.74 0.94
C SER A 407 0.11 13.13 2.38
N ASP A 408 -0.23 14.40 2.61
CA ASP A 408 -0.65 14.89 3.94
C ASP A 408 -1.92 14.20 4.47
N PHE A 409 -2.85 13.84 3.57
CA PHE A 409 -4.07 13.12 3.92
C PHE A 409 -3.82 11.64 4.26
N VAL A 410 -2.97 10.98 3.46
CA VAL A 410 -2.64 9.56 3.63
C VAL A 410 -1.75 9.35 4.84
N ASN A 411 -0.80 10.25 5.08
CA ASN A 411 0.20 10.09 6.13
C ASN A 411 -0.32 10.43 7.54
N ARG A 412 0.25 9.76 8.55
CA ARG A 412 0.11 10.19 9.94
C ARG A 412 0.76 11.57 10.14
N ARG A 413 0.24 12.33 11.11
CA ARG A 413 0.85 13.62 11.48
C ARG A 413 2.13 13.38 12.26
N ILE A 414 3.17 14.18 12.01
CA ILE A 414 4.39 14.17 12.81
C ILE A 414 4.15 15.07 14.02
N ALA A 415 3.72 14.46 15.13
CA ALA A 415 3.24 15.18 16.31
C ALA A 415 3.27 14.28 17.56
N SER A 416 3.00 14.87 18.73
CA SER A 416 2.89 14.15 20.02
C SER A 416 1.47 13.64 20.34
N LYS A 417 0.47 13.97 19.50
CA LYS A 417 -0.96 13.65 19.72
C LYS A 417 -1.37 12.33 19.04
N SER A 418 -2.61 11.90 19.26
CA SER A 418 -3.15 10.66 18.66
C SER A 418 -3.18 10.65 17.13
N SER A 419 -3.16 11.82 16.48
CA SER A 419 -3.01 11.94 15.02
C SER A 419 -1.70 11.38 14.48
N ALA A 420 -0.73 11.14 15.36
CA ALA A 420 0.58 10.61 15.01
C ALA A 420 0.66 9.08 14.99
N TYR A 421 -0.38 8.36 15.41
CA TYR A 421 -0.36 6.90 15.39
C TYR A 421 -0.60 6.31 14.01
N GLN A 422 -1.39 7.00 13.19
CA GLN A 422 -1.85 6.48 11.90
C GLN A 422 -2.43 7.57 10.99
N GLY A 423 -2.53 7.25 9.70
CA GLY A 423 -3.19 8.06 8.66
C GLY A 423 -4.67 8.36 8.96
N ALA A 424 -5.24 9.34 8.25
CA ALA A 424 -6.58 9.84 8.53
C ALA A 424 -7.67 8.77 8.34
N ILE A 425 -7.61 8.00 7.24
CA ILE A 425 -8.59 6.93 6.97
C ILE A 425 -8.39 5.78 7.96
N GLN A 426 -7.15 5.40 8.28
CA GLN A 426 -6.93 4.34 9.27
C GLN A 426 -7.51 4.72 10.64
N ALA A 427 -7.32 5.97 11.07
CA ALA A 427 -7.93 6.47 12.31
C ALA A 427 -9.46 6.41 12.28
N ALA A 428 -10.07 6.67 11.13
CA ALA A 428 -11.51 6.53 10.95
C ALA A 428 -11.97 5.07 11.02
N ILE A 429 -11.21 4.14 10.42
CA ILE A 429 -11.47 2.69 10.48
C ILE A 429 -11.45 2.19 11.93
N GLU A 430 -10.43 2.55 12.70
CA GLU A 430 -10.32 2.17 14.12
C GLU A 430 -11.46 2.75 14.96
N ALA A 431 -11.83 4.02 14.72
CA ALA A 431 -12.92 4.69 15.43
C ALA A 431 -14.29 4.10 15.07
N ALA A 432 -14.48 3.64 13.83
CA ALA A 432 -15.68 2.96 13.36
C ALA A 432 -15.75 1.49 13.79
N LYS A 433 -14.66 0.93 14.34
CA LYS A 433 -14.55 -0.46 14.80
C LYS A 433 -14.86 -1.49 13.71
N ILE A 434 -14.55 -1.16 12.45
CA ILE A 434 -14.86 -2.00 11.29
C ILE A 434 -14.26 -3.41 11.44
N ASN A 435 -13.02 -3.49 11.93
CA ASN A 435 -12.27 -4.74 12.02
C ASN A 435 -12.49 -5.51 13.34
N LYS A 436 -13.35 -5.03 14.25
CA LYS A 436 -13.48 -5.63 15.59
C LYS A 436 -13.85 -7.11 15.55
N ALA A 437 -14.86 -7.47 14.76
CA ALA A 437 -15.30 -8.87 14.65
C ALA A 437 -14.25 -9.74 13.94
N ILE A 438 -13.61 -9.21 12.90
CA ILE A 438 -12.55 -9.88 12.16
C ILE A 438 -11.40 -10.23 13.11
N ARG A 439 -10.87 -9.23 13.83
CA ARG A 439 -9.76 -9.43 14.78
C ARG A 439 -10.12 -10.45 15.87
N ASN A 440 -11.30 -10.34 16.48
CA ASN A 440 -11.75 -11.29 17.50
C ASN A 440 -11.81 -12.75 16.99
N ASN A 441 -12.09 -12.95 15.71
CA ASN A 441 -12.23 -14.28 15.11
C ASN A 441 -10.92 -14.81 14.50
N THR A 442 -9.96 -13.94 14.17
CA THR A 442 -8.74 -14.34 13.46
C THR A 442 -7.54 -14.56 14.37
N SER A 443 -7.44 -13.89 15.51
CA SER A 443 -6.37 -14.14 16.48
C SER A 443 -6.74 -13.61 17.86
N PRO A 444 -6.61 -14.42 18.94
CA PRO A 444 -6.74 -13.94 20.31
C PRO A 444 -5.44 -13.27 20.82
N ALA A 445 -4.32 -13.38 20.10
CA ALA A 445 -3.02 -12.92 20.55
C ALA A 445 -2.85 -11.40 20.34
N VAL A 446 -2.55 -10.67 21.42
CA VAL A 446 -2.25 -9.24 21.39
C VAL A 446 -0.74 -9.02 21.31
N PRO A 447 -0.26 -8.06 20.50
CA PRO A 447 1.15 -7.74 20.40
C PRO A 447 1.79 -7.40 21.75
N ASN A 448 2.94 -7.99 22.05
CA ASN A 448 3.70 -7.82 23.29
C ASN A 448 4.94 -6.93 23.11
N TYR A 449 4.86 -5.87 22.31
CA TYR A 449 6.00 -4.96 22.09
C TYR A 449 6.63 -4.42 23.38
N ASN A 450 5.85 -4.29 24.45
CA ASN A 450 6.31 -3.86 25.78
C ASN A 450 7.26 -4.85 26.47
N THR A 451 7.36 -6.11 26.03
CA THR A 451 8.37 -7.05 26.51
C THR A 451 9.71 -6.89 25.79
N TRP A 452 9.78 -6.00 24.80
CA TRP A 452 10.89 -5.77 23.88
C TRP A 452 11.23 -4.27 23.80
N THR A 453 11.24 -3.57 24.94
CA THR A 453 11.46 -2.10 25.00
C THR A 453 12.83 -1.66 24.49
N ASP A 454 13.80 -2.57 24.47
CA ASP A 454 15.12 -2.39 23.84
C ASP A 454 15.04 -2.28 22.30
N ARG A 455 13.97 -2.80 21.68
CA ARG A 455 13.76 -2.80 20.23
C ARG A 455 12.60 -1.93 19.79
N PHE A 456 11.58 -1.81 20.62
CA PHE A 456 10.36 -1.07 20.33
C PHE A 456 10.08 -0.03 21.43
N PRO A 457 11.03 0.89 21.70
CA PRO A 457 10.92 1.83 22.82
C PRO A 457 9.72 2.78 22.71
N PHE A 458 9.12 2.91 21.52
CA PHE A 458 8.01 3.82 21.26
C PHE A 458 6.64 3.12 21.18
N ALA A 459 6.61 1.78 21.29
CA ALA A 459 5.39 0.97 21.22
C ALA A 459 4.61 0.95 22.54
N THR A 460 4.00 2.08 22.89
CA THR A 460 3.13 2.23 24.08
C THR A 460 1.81 1.44 23.97
N SER A 461 1.08 1.22 25.08
CA SER A 461 -0.26 0.59 25.04
C SER A 461 -1.25 1.35 24.15
N ALA A 462 -1.21 2.69 24.19
CA ALA A 462 -2.01 3.55 23.31
C ALA A 462 -1.63 3.41 21.82
N TYR A 463 -0.39 2.99 21.53
CA TYR A 463 0.04 2.69 20.16
C TYR A 463 -0.63 1.42 19.64
N ILE A 464 -0.67 0.34 20.43
CA ILE A 464 -1.26 -0.94 20.01
C ILE A 464 -2.77 -0.77 19.78
N GLY A 465 -3.48 -0.12 20.70
CA GLY A 465 -4.92 0.10 20.59
C GLY A 465 -5.70 -1.22 20.56
N ASN A 466 -6.57 -1.40 19.57
CA ASN A 466 -7.39 -2.61 19.41
C ASN A 466 -6.78 -3.62 18.42
N ARG A 467 -5.46 -3.56 18.17
CA ARG A 467 -4.77 -4.47 17.26
C ARG A 467 -4.47 -5.81 17.93
N ASN A 468 -4.46 -6.87 17.13
CA ASN A 468 -4.01 -8.21 17.48
C ASN A 468 -2.93 -8.67 16.46
N ASN A 469 -2.34 -9.84 16.65
CA ASN A 469 -1.30 -10.36 15.75
C ASN A 469 -1.78 -10.58 14.30
N ALA A 470 -3.11 -10.69 14.09
CA ALA A 470 -3.74 -10.77 12.79
C ALA A 470 -4.03 -9.41 12.13
N THR A 471 -3.55 -8.30 12.68
CA THR A 471 -3.66 -7.01 11.99
C THR A 471 -2.81 -7.02 10.72
N GLY A 472 -3.40 -6.60 9.60
CA GLY A 472 -2.82 -6.57 8.26
C GLY A 472 -3.15 -7.79 7.41
N ILE A 473 -3.93 -8.76 7.90
CA ILE A 473 -4.36 -9.90 7.08
C ILE A 473 -5.26 -9.44 5.91
N PRO A 474 -5.35 -10.21 4.80
CA PRO A 474 -6.16 -9.85 3.63
C PRO A 474 -7.63 -9.57 3.91
N LEU A 475 -8.21 -10.23 4.92
CA LEU A 475 -9.59 -10.05 5.33
C LEU A 475 -9.83 -8.69 5.99
N GLU A 476 -8.82 -8.11 6.62
CA GLU A 476 -8.94 -6.84 7.32
C GLU A 476 -9.06 -5.66 6.34
N VAL A 477 -9.89 -4.67 6.67
CA VAL A 477 -9.91 -3.40 5.94
C VAL A 477 -8.92 -2.44 6.59
N ASN A 478 -7.82 -2.15 5.91
CA ASN A 478 -6.90 -1.07 6.26
C ASN A 478 -7.04 0.13 5.30
N GLN A 479 -6.28 1.18 5.57
CA GLN A 479 -6.29 2.40 4.77
C GLN A 479 -5.96 2.15 3.29
N ALA A 480 -4.99 1.29 2.98
CA ALA A 480 -4.67 0.94 1.61
C ALA A 480 -5.86 0.24 0.90
N ASN A 481 -6.62 -0.63 1.58
CA ASN A 481 -7.83 -1.25 1.02
C ASN A 481 -8.85 -0.18 0.57
N ILE A 482 -9.11 0.82 1.41
CA ILE A 482 -10.04 1.92 1.10
C ILE A 482 -9.48 2.79 -0.03
N LEU A 483 -8.19 3.11 0.01
CA LEU A 483 -7.52 3.94 -0.99
C LEU A 483 -7.43 3.28 -2.37
N LEU A 484 -7.32 1.95 -2.44
CA LEU A 484 -7.16 1.23 -3.70
C LEU A 484 -8.17 1.66 -4.78
N PRO A 485 -9.49 1.64 -4.54
CA PRO A 485 -10.48 2.08 -5.52
C PRO A 485 -10.67 3.60 -5.61
N ILE A 486 -10.35 4.38 -4.57
CA ILE A 486 -10.73 5.81 -4.51
C ILE A 486 -9.58 6.77 -4.78
N ALA A 487 -8.33 6.39 -4.52
CA ALA A 487 -7.15 7.25 -4.65
C ALA A 487 -7.06 7.96 -6.02
N PRO A 488 -7.39 7.31 -7.16
CA PRO A 488 -7.33 7.97 -8.46
C PRO A 488 -8.30 9.16 -8.63
N LYS A 489 -9.31 9.28 -7.77
CA LYS A 489 -10.29 10.36 -7.78
C LYS A 489 -10.02 11.42 -6.71
N LEU A 490 -9.10 11.19 -5.78
CA LEU A 490 -8.87 12.09 -4.67
C LEU A 490 -8.10 13.33 -5.12
N SER A 491 -8.47 14.50 -4.58
CA SER A 491 -7.70 15.72 -4.68
C SER A 491 -7.66 16.44 -3.33
N ALA A 492 -6.56 17.14 -3.03
CA ALA A 492 -6.50 18.06 -1.88
C ALA A 492 -6.98 19.47 -2.25
N ARG A 493 -6.85 19.82 -3.52
CA ARG A 493 -7.27 21.08 -4.12
C ARG A 493 -8.33 20.81 -5.18
N SER A 494 -9.34 21.66 -5.24
CA SER A 494 -10.39 21.56 -6.25
C SER A 494 -9.99 22.33 -7.49
N ASP A 495 -10.32 21.80 -8.67
CA ASP A 495 -10.18 22.49 -9.96
C ASP A 495 -11.54 23.00 -10.47
N THR A 496 -12.61 22.79 -9.73
CA THR A 496 -13.95 23.27 -10.05
C THR A 496 -14.53 23.99 -8.85
N PHE A 497 -14.99 25.21 -9.08
CA PHE A 497 -15.44 26.13 -8.05
C PHE A 497 -16.87 26.57 -8.35
N ARG A 498 -17.70 26.61 -7.32
CA ARG A 498 -18.99 27.30 -7.36
C ARG A 498 -18.81 28.66 -6.71
N ILE A 499 -18.93 29.72 -7.49
CA ILE A 499 -18.81 31.10 -7.05
C ILE A 499 -20.20 31.70 -7.02
N ARG A 500 -20.61 32.25 -5.87
CA ARG A 500 -21.86 32.99 -5.71
C ARG A 500 -21.54 34.45 -5.45
N ALA A 501 -22.14 35.34 -6.23
CA ALA A 501 -22.03 36.78 -6.05
C ALA A 501 -23.41 37.36 -5.70
N TYR A 502 -23.39 38.34 -4.80
CA TYR A 502 -24.56 39.08 -4.33
C TYR A 502 -24.33 40.57 -4.55
N GLY A 503 -25.33 41.25 -5.09
CA GLY A 503 -25.36 42.70 -5.20
C GLY A 503 -26.68 43.24 -4.66
N GLU A 504 -26.62 44.36 -3.96
CA GLU A 504 -27.79 45.05 -3.42
C GLU A 504 -27.70 46.56 -3.70
N VAL A 505 -28.87 47.19 -3.84
CA VAL A 505 -29.01 48.65 -3.92
C VAL A 505 -29.85 49.11 -2.74
N ARG A 506 -29.41 50.20 -2.11
CA ARG A 506 -30.09 50.82 -0.96
C ARG A 506 -30.68 52.17 -1.34
N ASP A 507 -31.81 52.54 -0.74
CA ASP A 507 -32.36 53.88 -0.82
C ASP A 507 -31.62 54.87 0.12
N SER A 508 -32.07 56.13 0.14
CA SER A 508 -31.51 57.19 1.00
C SER A 508 -31.63 56.91 2.50
N ASP A 509 -32.56 56.04 2.90
CA ASP A 509 -32.80 55.66 4.29
C ASP A 509 -32.03 54.38 4.67
N GLY A 510 -31.22 53.85 3.73
CA GLY A 510 -30.39 52.66 3.92
C GLY A 510 -31.12 51.33 3.74
N LYS A 511 -32.39 51.35 3.29
CA LYS A 511 -33.19 50.15 3.05
C LYS A 511 -32.84 49.54 1.69
N ILE A 512 -32.66 48.23 1.66
CA ILE A 512 -32.42 47.49 0.41
C ILE A 512 -33.70 47.54 -0.44
N ILE A 513 -33.57 48.08 -1.66
CA ILE A 513 -34.68 48.25 -2.62
C ILE A 513 -34.57 47.32 -3.83
N ALA A 514 -33.39 46.74 -4.07
CA ALA A 514 -33.17 45.74 -5.08
C ALA A 514 -32.00 44.85 -4.68
N GLU A 515 -32.08 43.57 -5.02
CA GLU A 515 -31.01 42.61 -4.82
C GLU A 515 -30.93 41.63 -5.99
N ALA A 516 -29.74 41.15 -6.25
CA ALA A 516 -29.47 40.19 -7.31
C ALA A 516 -28.41 39.20 -6.84
N THR A 517 -28.69 37.91 -7.01
CA THR A 517 -27.71 36.86 -6.73
C THR A 517 -27.46 36.07 -8.00
N CYS A 518 -26.20 35.83 -8.33
CA CYS A 518 -25.81 34.92 -9.39
C CYS A 518 -24.85 33.84 -8.90
N GLU A 519 -24.83 32.73 -9.62
CA GLU A 519 -23.96 31.60 -9.35
C GLU A 519 -23.27 31.17 -10.64
N ALA A 520 -21.94 31.08 -10.59
CA ALA A 520 -21.10 30.57 -11.67
C ALA A 520 -20.40 29.28 -11.22
N VAL A 521 -20.29 28.31 -12.12
CA VAL A 521 -19.37 27.18 -11.94
C VAL A 521 -18.18 27.40 -12.85
N VAL A 522 -17.00 27.53 -12.26
CA VAL A 522 -15.75 27.84 -12.96
C VAL A 522 -14.81 26.65 -12.82
N GLN A 523 -14.19 26.22 -13.92
CA GLN A 523 -13.28 25.09 -13.96
C GLN A 523 -11.89 25.53 -14.44
N ARG A 524 -10.83 25.11 -13.74
CA ARG A 524 -9.45 25.23 -14.18
C ARG A 524 -9.16 24.20 -15.26
N LEU A 525 -8.51 24.61 -16.33
CA LEU A 525 -8.10 23.74 -17.44
C LEU A 525 -6.58 23.53 -17.44
N PRO A 526 -6.06 22.53 -18.18
CA PRO A 526 -4.64 22.30 -18.32
C PRO A 526 -3.90 23.49 -18.96
N GLU A 527 -4.49 24.21 -19.88
CA GLU A 527 -3.83 25.31 -20.59
C GLU A 527 -3.49 26.49 -19.65
N TYR A 528 -2.42 27.21 -19.97
CA TYR A 528 -2.15 28.50 -19.37
C TYR A 528 -3.10 29.59 -19.91
N VAL A 529 -3.21 30.73 -19.21
CA VAL A 529 -4.06 31.86 -19.64
C VAL A 529 -3.65 32.40 -21.01
N ASP A 530 -2.35 32.49 -21.27
CA ASP A 530 -1.79 32.89 -22.55
C ASP A 530 -1.09 31.71 -23.24
N THR A 531 -1.68 31.22 -24.31
CA THR A 531 -1.18 30.08 -25.08
C THR A 531 -0.42 30.47 -26.34
N GLN A 532 -0.37 31.76 -26.71
CA GLN A 532 0.04 32.17 -28.05
C GLN A 532 1.30 33.03 -28.11
N SER A 533 1.61 33.81 -27.06
CA SER A 533 2.73 34.76 -27.14
C SER A 533 4.13 34.11 -27.13
N ASP A 534 4.22 32.87 -26.65
CA ASP A 534 5.40 32.02 -26.75
C ASP A 534 4.98 30.54 -26.84
N SER A 535 4.68 30.08 -28.04
CA SER A 535 4.18 28.71 -28.27
C SER A 535 5.21 27.62 -27.93
N SER A 536 6.49 27.97 -27.72
CA SER A 536 7.53 27.00 -27.37
C SER A 536 7.64 26.77 -25.87
N ASN A 537 7.12 27.68 -25.05
CA ASN A 537 7.30 27.66 -23.59
C ASN A 537 6.02 27.93 -22.78
N ASN A 538 4.84 27.76 -23.38
CA ASN A 538 3.55 27.90 -22.69
C ASN A 538 2.67 26.64 -22.83
N GLU A 539 3.28 25.50 -23.14
CA GLU A 539 2.57 24.23 -23.18
C GLU A 539 2.20 23.78 -21.76
N PRO A 540 1.14 22.97 -21.60
CA PRO A 540 0.67 22.62 -20.26
C PRO A 540 1.69 21.88 -19.37
N TRP A 541 2.70 21.24 -19.95
CA TRP A 541 3.77 20.54 -19.24
C TRP A 541 5.01 21.41 -18.95
N ASP A 542 5.01 22.67 -19.39
CA ASP A 542 6.10 23.60 -19.09
C ASP A 542 5.97 24.08 -17.63
N ASP A 543 7.09 24.05 -16.89
CA ASP A 543 7.17 24.36 -15.46
C ASP A 543 8.46 25.10 -15.12
N ASP A 544 8.30 26.23 -14.41
CA ASP A 544 9.38 27.10 -13.94
C ASP A 544 10.12 26.56 -12.70
N SER A 545 9.70 25.43 -12.13
CA SER A 545 10.30 24.88 -10.91
C SER A 545 11.78 24.53 -11.04
N LEU A 546 12.26 24.23 -12.25
CA LEU A 546 13.66 23.93 -12.54
C LEU A 546 14.31 24.98 -13.44
N ASN A 547 13.62 25.44 -14.48
CA ASN A 547 14.11 26.45 -15.42
C ASN A 547 12.96 27.39 -15.78
N SER A 548 13.18 28.69 -15.73
CA SER A 548 12.15 29.68 -16.11
C SER A 548 11.85 29.60 -17.62
N THR A 549 10.79 28.91 -18.00
CA THR A 549 10.29 28.78 -19.36
C THR A 549 9.05 29.66 -19.59
N LEU A 550 8.19 29.87 -18.59
CA LEU A 550 6.92 30.58 -18.77
C LEU A 550 7.09 32.08 -19.06
N ASN A 551 6.19 32.63 -19.87
CA ASN A 551 6.11 34.07 -20.10
C ASN A 551 5.60 34.84 -18.85
N THR A 552 5.71 36.17 -18.86
CA THR A 552 5.30 37.02 -17.72
C THR A 552 3.81 36.90 -17.39
N ILE A 553 2.94 36.71 -18.39
CA ILE A 553 1.49 36.61 -18.20
C ILE A 553 1.16 35.32 -17.43
N ASN A 554 1.71 34.19 -17.86
CA ASN A 554 1.48 32.88 -17.25
C ASN A 554 2.13 32.76 -15.87
N LYS A 555 3.28 33.40 -15.64
CA LYS A 555 3.84 33.56 -14.29
C LYS A 555 2.92 34.34 -13.35
N THR A 556 2.20 35.33 -13.87
CA THR A 556 1.33 36.20 -13.07
C THR A 556 -0.04 35.57 -12.81
N TYR A 557 -0.66 35.01 -13.84
CA TYR A 557 -2.07 34.55 -13.79
C TYR A 557 -2.24 33.04 -13.79
N GLY A 558 -1.21 32.28 -14.18
CA GLY A 558 -1.23 30.82 -14.14
C GLY A 558 -2.15 30.18 -15.18
N ARG A 559 -2.88 29.13 -14.76
CA ARG A 559 -3.72 28.31 -15.63
C ARG A 559 -5.03 29.00 -15.98
N ARG A 560 -5.54 28.71 -17.18
CA ARG A 560 -6.82 29.20 -17.68
C ARG A 560 -7.97 28.63 -16.86
N PHE A 561 -8.98 29.47 -16.67
CA PHE A 561 -10.27 29.08 -16.10
C PHE A 561 -11.37 29.32 -17.14
N GLU A 562 -12.34 28.43 -17.17
CA GLU A 562 -13.53 28.54 -18.01
C GLU A 562 -14.80 28.57 -17.15
N ILE A 563 -15.76 29.42 -17.52
CA ILE A 563 -17.09 29.44 -16.91
C ILE A 563 -17.92 28.33 -17.57
N SER A 564 -18.01 27.19 -16.89
CA SER A 564 -18.79 26.03 -17.35
C SER A 564 -20.30 26.25 -17.28
N SER A 565 -20.77 27.07 -16.35
CA SER A 565 -22.18 27.48 -16.26
C SER A 565 -22.34 28.77 -15.46
N PHE A 566 -23.38 29.52 -15.78
CA PHE A 566 -23.79 30.73 -15.07
C PHE A 566 -25.31 30.78 -14.97
N ARG A 567 -25.83 31.16 -13.80
CA ARG A 567 -27.27 31.35 -13.60
C ARG A 567 -27.54 32.48 -12.60
N TRP A 568 -28.64 33.18 -12.82
CA TRP A 568 -29.25 34.04 -11.80
C TRP A 568 -30.04 33.17 -10.83
N LEU A 569 -29.90 33.43 -9.54
CA LEU A 569 -30.71 32.77 -8.52
C LEU A 569 -31.93 33.64 -8.27
N VAL A 570 -33.10 33.09 -8.57
CA VAL A 570 -34.38 33.69 -8.18
C VAL A 570 -34.52 33.49 -6.68
N GLN A 571 -34.83 34.57 -5.96
CA GLN A 571 -35.10 34.52 -4.52
C GLN A 571 -36.48 33.97 -4.22
#